data_AF-A0A218QV27-F1
#
_entry.id   AF-A0A218QV27-F1
#
_cell.length_a   1.000
_cell.length_b   1.000
_cell.length_c   1.000
_cell.angle_alpha   90.00
_cell.angle_beta   90.00
_cell.angle_gamma   90.00
#
_symmetry.space_group_name_H-M   'P 1'
#
loop_
_entity.id
_entity.type
_entity.pdbx_description
1 polymer ?
#
loop_
_entity_poly.entity_id
_entity_poly.type
_entity_poly.pdbx_seq_one_letter_code
_entity_poly.pdbx_strand_id
1 'polypeptide(L)' 'MSEIEDYGVTQEEYLDGLAAGIDVLELKRLEARGISTNLALEVMAIAPKVIDGTATPEEIVRGIMILTPSLRQQIE' A
#
# COMPACT_ATOMS: atom_id res chain seq x y z
N MET A 1 -20.47 -13.59 -1.57
CA MET A 1 -19.45 -13.71 -0.51
C MET A 1 -18.18 -13.16 -1.11
N SER A 2 -17.52 -12.20 -0.47
CA SER A 2 -16.20 -11.76 -0.92
C SER A 2 -15.27 -12.95 -0.82
N GLU A 3 -14.56 -13.28 -1.90
CA GLU A 3 -13.51 -14.29 -1.86
C GLU A 3 -12.44 -13.80 -0.89
N ILE A 4 -12.07 -14.63 0.09
CA ILE A 4 -10.95 -14.34 0.98
C ILE A 4 -9.70 -14.63 0.16
N GLU A 5 -8.91 -13.60 -0.12
CA GLU A 5 -7.62 -13.76 -0.80
C GLU A 5 -6.55 -14.20 0.21
N ASP A 6 -5.89 -15.32 -0.08
CA ASP A 6 -4.74 -15.80 0.68
C ASP A 6 -3.46 -15.29 0.02
N TYR A 7 -2.74 -14.40 0.71
CA TYR A 7 -1.46 -13.86 0.26
C TYR A 7 -0.25 -14.68 0.72
N GLY A 8 -0.46 -15.84 1.33
CA GLY A 8 0.61 -16.72 1.80
C GLY A 8 1.43 -16.15 2.96
N VAL A 9 0.88 -15.19 3.70
CA VAL A 9 1.55 -14.54 4.83
C VAL A 9 1.47 -15.45 6.05
N THR A 10 2.63 -15.85 6.56
CA THR A 10 2.72 -16.61 7.80
C THR A 10 2.42 -15.75 9.02
N GLN A 11 2.08 -16.39 10.14
CA GLN A 11 1.87 -15.66 11.40
C GLN A 11 3.12 -14.89 11.86
N GLU A 12 4.30 -15.47 11.66
CA GLU A 12 5.58 -14.85 12.03
C GLU A 12 5.81 -13.57 11.22
N GLU A 13 5.66 -13.63 9.89
CA GLU A 13 5.79 -12.46 9.02
C GLU A 13 4.78 -11.36 9.36
N TYR A 14 3.55 -11.73 9.71
CA TYR A 14 2.54 -10.78 10.14
C TYR A 14 2.95 -10.06 11.45
N LEU A 15 3.44 -10.81 12.43
CA LEU A 15 3.86 -10.26 13.72
C LEU A 15 5.11 -9.38 13.60
N ASP A 16 6.07 -9.78 12.77
CA ASP A 16 7.27 -8.99 12.47
C ASP A 16 6.90 -7.68 11.78
N GLY A 17 5.99 -7.75 10.81
CA GLY A 17 5.42 -6.58 10.15
C GLY A 17 4.74 -5.63 11.12
N LEU A 18 3.89 -6.17 11.99
CA LEU A 18 3.20 -5.40 13.03
C LEU A 18 4.20 -4.71 13.97
N ALA A 19 5.28 -5.39 14.36
CA ALA A 19 6.35 -4.81 15.18
C ALA A 19 7.09 -3.68 14.45
N ALA A 20 7.21 -3.76 13.13
CA ALA A 20 7.75 -2.71 12.26
C ALA A 20 6.74 -1.60 11.91
N GLY A 21 5.48 -1.71 12.35
CA GLY A 21 4.41 -0.76 12.03
C GLY A 21 3.87 -0.88 10.60
N ILE A 22 4.06 -2.04 9.96
CA ILE A 22 3.67 -2.31 8.58
C ILE A 22 2.51 -3.31 8.57
N ASP A 23 1.40 -2.95 7.94
CA ASP A 23 0.35 -3.91 7.59
C ASP A 23 0.83 -4.78 6.41
N VAL A 24 1.38 -5.95 6.72
CA VAL A 24 1.96 -6.86 5.71
C VAL A 24 0.90 -7.42 4.77
N LEU A 25 -0.35 -7.59 5.22
CA LEU A 25 -1.43 -8.05 4.35
C LEU A 25 -1.78 -6.99 3.32
N GLU A 26 -1.87 -5.73 3.75
CA GLU A 26 -2.08 -4.60 2.84
C GLU A 26 -0.92 -4.44 1.86
N LEU A 27 0.32 -4.57 2.32
CA LEU A 27 1.50 -4.54 1.47
C LEU A 27 1.43 -5.62 0.38
N LYS A 28 1.12 -6.86 0.77
CA LYS A 28 1.01 -7.99 -0.17
C LYS A 28 -0.15 -7.81 -1.15
N ARG A 29 -1.27 -7.25 -0.71
CA ARG A 29 -2.39 -6.87 -1.60
C ARG A 29 -1.95 -5.86 -2.65
N LEU A 30 -1.19 -4.84 -2.27
CA LEU A 30 -0.69 -3.82 -3.21
C LEU A 30 0.34 -4.41 -4.19
N GLU A 31 1.24 -5.27 -3.69
CA GLU A 31 2.20 -6.00 -4.52
C GLU A 31 1.48 -6.90 -5.55
N ALA A 32 0.43 -7.61 -5.14
CA ALA A 32 -0.39 -8.44 -6.03
C ALA A 32 -1.08 -7.62 -7.14
N ARG A 33 -1.30 -6.31 -6.93
CA ARG A 33 -1.81 -5.37 -7.93
C ARG A 33 -0.71 -4.78 -8.84
N GLY A 34 0.51 -5.29 -8.75
CA GLY A 34 1.66 -4.85 -9.54
C GLY A 34 2.17 -3.48 -9.11
N ILE A 35 2.16 -3.19 -7.81
CA ILE A 35 2.79 -2.01 -7.22
C ILE A 35 4.09 -2.47 -6.55
N SER A 36 5.22 -1.84 -6.88
CA SER A 36 6.50 -2.16 -6.23
C SER A 36 6.44 -1.88 -4.72
N THR A 37 7.20 -2.64 -3.92
CA THR A 37 7.21 -2.52 -2.44
C THR A 37 7.45 -1.08 -1.99
N ASN A 38 8.35 -0.34 -2.63
CA ASN A 38 8.64 1.06 -2.28
C ASN A 38 7.42 1.96 -2.48
N LEU A 39 6.73 1.84 -3.62
CA LEU A 39 5.54 2.63 -3.91
C LEU A 39 4.34 2.20 -3.05
N ALA A 40 4.24 0.92 -2.73
CA ALA A 40 3.22 0.39 -1.83
C ALA A 40 3.38 0.98 -0.42
N LEU A 41 4.60 0.97 0.13
CA LEU A 41 4.90 1.59 1.42
C LEU A 41 4.63 3.11 1.40
N GLU A 42 4.94 3.78 0.28
CA GLU A 42 4.67 5.20 0.12
C GLU A 42 3.16 5.50 0.17
N VAL A 43 2.33 4.76 -0.57
CA VAL A 43 0.88 4.98 -0.53
C VAL A 43 0.27 4.57 0.81
N MET A 44 0.82 3.56 1.48
CA MET A 44 0.43 3.19 2.85
C MET A 44 0.74 4.31 3.86
N ALA A 45 1.79 5.10 3.65
CA ALA A 45 2.09 6.27 4.48
C ALA A 45 1.18 7.47 4.17
N ILE A 46 0.72 7.61 2.92
CA ILE A 46 -0.20 8.68 2.48
C ILE A 46 -1.64 8.40 2.91
N ALA A 47 -2.10 7.15 2.79
CA ALA A 47 -3.48 6.74 3.07
C ALA A 47 -4.05 7.25 4.42
N PRO A 48 -3.38 7.08 5.58
CA PRO A 48 -3.88 7.59 6.85
C PRO A 48 -4.01 9.11 6.85
N LYS A 49 -3.07 9.84 6.23
CA LYS A 49 -3.16 11.30 6.10
C LYS A 49 -4.37 11.74 5.30
N VAL A 50 -4.73 10.99 4.25
CA VAL A 50 -5.93 11.27 3.45
C VAL A 50 -7.19 11.03 4.27
N ILE A 51 -7.25 9.92 5.02
CA ILE A 51 -8.37 9.59 5.91
C ILE A 51 -8.55 10.66 6.99
N ASP A 52 -7.45 11.12 7.57
CA ASP A 52 -7.42 12.13 8.63
C ASP A 52 -7.59 13.57 8.10
N GLY A 53 -7.66 13.76 6.78
CA GLY A 53 -7.77 15.09 6.15
C GLY A 53 -6.52 15.97 6.31
N THR A 54 -5.36 15.37 6.56
CA THR A 54 -4.08 16.07 6.78
C THR A 54 -3.11 15.97 5.61
N ALA A 55 -3.44 15.18 4.58
CA ALA A 55 -2.62 15.03 3.38
C ALA A 55 -2.53 16.35 2.59
N THR A 56 -1.34 16.67 2.07
CA THR A 56 -1.19 17.80 1.15
C THR A 56 -1.73 17.45 -0.24
N PRO A 57 -2.05 18.45 -1.09
CA PRO A 57 -2.43 18.19 -2.48
C PRO A 57 -1.41 17.35 -3.25
N GLU A 58 -0.12 17.57 -3.00
CA GLU A 58 0.98 16.81 -3.63
C GLU A 58 0.96 15.35 -3.19
N GLU A 59 0.72 15.07 -1.90
CA GLU A 59 0.59 13.71 -1.39
C GLU A 59 -0.63 13.00 -1.98
N ILE A 60 -1.76 13.70 -2.12
CA ILE A 60 -2.96 13.15 -2.77
C ILE A 60 -2.66 12.78 -4.23
N VAL A 61 -2.06 13.71 -4.99
CA VAL A 61 -1.67 13.44 -6.38
C VAL A 61 -0.70 12.27 -6.47
N ARG A 62 0.30 12.22 -5.58
CA ARG A 62 1.28 11.14 -5.52
C ARG A 62 0.61 9.78 -5.26
N GLY A 63 -0.31 9.70 -4.31
CA GLY A 63 -1.10 8.50 -4.05
C GLY A 63 -1.92 8.05 -5.27
N ILE A 64 -2.56 9.00 -5.97
CA ILE A 64 -3.32 8.71 -7.19
C ILE A 64 -2.41 8.18 -8.31
N MET A 65 -1.23 8.78 -8.49
CA MET A 65 -0.26 8.32 -9.49
C MET A 65 0.18 6.88 -9.22
N ILE A 66 0.45 6.54 -7.96
CA ILE A 66 0.84 5.17 -7.55
C ILE A 66 -0.30 4.18 -7.81
N LEU A 67 -1.54 4.53 -7.45
CA LEU A 67 -2.68 3.62 -7.55
C LEU A 67 -3.21 3.44 -8.98
N THR A 68 -2.87 4.36 -9.90
CA THR A 68 -3.33 4.34 -11.29
C THR A 68 -2.28 3.69 -12.19
N PRO A 69 -2.53 2.49 -12.77
CA PRO A 69 -1.50 1.75 -13.51
C PRO A 69 -0.80 2.53 -14.64
N SER A 70 -1.53 3.32 -15.43
CA SER A 70 -0.97 4.12 -16.53
C SER A 70 -0.11 5.30 -16.06
N LEU A 71 -0.34 5.80 -14.84
CA LEU A 71 0.48 6.84 -14.23
C LEU A 71 1.67 6.24 -13.48
N ARG A 72 1.47 5.08 -12.84
CA ARG A 72 2.51 4.35 -12.12
C ARG A 72 3.70 4.00 -13.01
N GLN A 73 3.47 3.58 -14.26
CA GLN A 73 4.51 3.28 -15.24
C GLN A 73 5.46 4.46 -15.54
N GLN A 74 5.09 5.69 -15.17
CA GLN A 74 5.91 6.88 -15.38
C GLN A 74 6.78 7.22 -14.16
N ILE A 75 6.56 6.55 -13.02
CA ILE A 75 7.22 6.81 -11.73
C ILE A 75 7.88 5.57 -11.13
N GLU A 76 7.77 4.41 -11.79
CA GLU A 76 8.62 3.23 -11.60
C GLU A 76 10.00 3.46 -12.22
#